data_AF-A0A1F4CXH1-F1
#
_entry.id   AF-A0A1F4CXH1-F1
#
_cell.length_a   1.000
_cell.length_b   1.000
_cell.length_c   1.000
_cell.angle_alpha   90.00
_cell.angle_beta   90.00
_cell.angle_gamma   90.00
#
_symmetry.space_group_name_H-M   'P 1'
#
loop_
_entity.id
_entity.type
_entity.pdbx_description
1 polymer ?
#
loop_
_entity_poly.entity_id
_entity_poly.type
_entity_poly.pdbx_seq_one_letter_code
_entity_poly.pdbx_strand_id
1 'polypeptide(L)' 'MMPRCVRKANAEIVRLLKSPATAGRFLNLGLEPLSSTPEEFEALIKREIPRWKKVVQAAGIKPN' A
#
# COMPACT_ATOMS: atom_id res chain seq x y z
N MET A 1 7.79 18.51 -0.93
CA MET A 1 7.13 18.47 -2.25
C MET A 1 7.43 17.13 -2.91
N MET A 2 6.42 16.37 -3.33
CA MET A 2 6.63 15.03 -3.89
C MET A 2 7.39 15.09 -5.23
N PRO A 3 8.36 14.21 -5.51
CA PRO A 3 9.05 14.18 -6.79
C PRO A 3 8.09 13.93 -7.96
N ARG A 4 8.34 14.55 -9.12
CA ARG A 4 7.49 14.38 -10.32
C ARG A 4 7.44 12.92 -10.79
N CYS A 5 8.54 12.18 -10.67
CA CYS A 5 8.61 10.77 -11.02
C CYS A 5 7.63 9.92 -10.18
N VAL A 6 7.52 10.19 -8.89
CA VAL A 6 6.59 9.49 -7.98
C VAL A 6 5.15 9.71 -8.40
N ARG A 7 4.76 10.96 -8.69
CA ARG A 7 3.40 11.26 -9.16
C ARG A 7 3.07 10.54 -10.47
N LYS A 8 4.00 10.52 -11.42
CA LYS A 8 3.82 9.82 -12.70
C LYS A 8 3.66 8.30 -12.49
N ALA A 9 4.53 7.71 -11.67
CA ALA A 9 4.46 6.29 -11.37
C ALA A 9 3.15 5.89 -10.69
N ASN A 10 2.72 6.65 -9.67
CA ASN A 10 1.44 6.39 -8.99
C ASN A 10 0.26 6.46 -9.98
N ALA A 11 0.19 7.49 -10.82
CA ALA A 11 -0.88 7.63 -11.80
C ALA A 11 -0.95 6.43 -12.77
N GLU A 12 0.19 5.95 -13.27
CA GLU A 12 0.23 4.79 -14.15
C GLU A 12 -0.15 3.48 -13.43
N ILE A 13 0.30 3.29 -12.19
CA ILE A 13 -0.05 2.12 -11.38
C ILE A 13 -1.55 2.09 -11.09
N VAL A 14 -2.13 3.23 -10.67
CA VAL A 14 -3.58 3.36 -10.43
C VAL A 14 -4.37 3.01 -11.69
N ARG A 15 -3.92 3.52 -12.86
CA ARG A 15 -4.55 3.21 -14.15
C ARG A 15 -4.52 1.71 -14.46
N LEU A 16 -3.38 1.06 -14.24
CA LEU A 16 -3.21 -0.38 -14.49
C LEU A 16 -4.09 -1.21 -13.55
N LEU A 17 -4.08 -0.93 -12.25
CA LEU A 17 -4.89 -1.67 -11.26
C LEU A 17 -6.40 -1.57 -11.53
N LYS A 18 -6.87 -0.45 -12.10
CA LYS A 18 -8.27 -0.25 -12.51
C LYS A 18 -8.64 -0.92 -13.84
N SER A 19 -7.66 -1.41 -14.61
CA SER A 19 -7.94 -2.09 -15.87
C SER A 19 -8.61 -3.45 -15.59
N PRO A 20 -9.65 -3.85 -16.34
CA PRO A 20 -10.33 -5.13 -16.12
C PRO A 20 -9.39 -6.33 -16.19
N ALA A 21 -8.42 -6.31 -17.11
CA ALA A 21 -7.44 -7.38 -17.27
C ALA A 21 -6.54 -7.55 -16.03
N THR A 22 -6.03 -6.44 -15.48
CA THR A 22 -5.18 -6.50 -14.27
C THR A 22 -6.00 -6.82 -13.04
N ALA A 23 -7.16 -6.19 -12.88
CA ALA A 23 -8.07 -6.47 -11.77
C ALA A 23 -8.49 -7.95 -11.74
N GLY A 24 -8.87 -8.51 -12.89
CA GLY A 24 -9.21 -9.93 -13.01
C GLY A 24 -8.06 -10.87 -12.62
N ARG A 25 -6.81 -10.52 -12.97
CA ARG A 25 -5.63 -11.29 -12.53
C ARG A 25 -5.45 -11.28 -11.02
N PHE A 26 -5.63 -10.12 -10.36
CA PHE A 26 -5.55 -10.03 -8.90
C PHE A 26 -6.64 -10.87 -8.23
N LEU A 27 -7.88 -10.77 -8.72
CA LEU A 27 -9.01 -11.55 -8.21
C LEU A 27 -8.79 -13.06 -8.36
N ASN A 28 -8.23 -13.52 -9.49
CA ASN A 28 -7.88 -14.93 -9.70
C ASN A 28 -6.81 -15.43 -8.72
N LEU A 29 -5.99 -14.54 -8.17
CA LEU A 29 -5.01 -14.84 -7.12
C LEU A 29 -5.61 -14.73 -5.71
N GLY A 30 -6.91 -14.45 -5.58
CA GLY A 30 -7.57 -14.19 -4.30
C GLY A 30 -7.22 -12.84 -3.68
N LEU A 31 -6.75 -11.89 -4.50
CA LEU A 31 -6.34 -10.55 -4.06
C LEU A 31 -7.34 -9.49 -4.52
N GLU A 32 -7.63 -8.55 -3.64
CA GLU A 32 -8.35 -7.33 -4.01
C GLU A 32 -7.35 -6.24 -4.43
N PRO A 33 -7.43 -5.72 -5.68
CA PRO A 33 -6.56 -4.65 -6.11
C PRO A 33 -6.97 -3.32 -5.44
N LEU A 34 -6.08 -2.78 -4.61
CA LEU A 34 -6.27 -1.48 -3.95
C LEU A 34 -5.28 -0.46 -4.49
N SER A 35 -5.71 0.80 -4.55
CA SER A 35 -4.86 1.92 -4.95
C SER A 35 -5.14 3.12 -4.06
N SER A 36 -4.12 3.94 -3.82
CA SER A 36 -4.23 5.19 -3.07
C SER A 36 -3.40 6.29 -3.74
N THR A 37 -3.55 7.51 -3.26
CA THR A 37 -2.59 8.59 -3.49
C THR A 37 -1.30 8.37 -2.68
N PRO A 38 -0.18 8.99 -3.07
CA PRO A 38 1.05 8.99 -2.26
C PRO A 38 0.84 9.54 -0.85
N GLU A 39 0.03 10.58 -0.71
CA GLU A 39 -0.26 11.24 0.58
C GLU A 39 -1.10 10.34 1.50
N GLU A 40 -2.11 9.65 0.96
CA GLU A 40 -2.87 8.64 1.72
C GLU A 40 -1.98 7.47 2.15
N PHE A 41 -1.04 7.06 1.30
CA PHE A 41 -0.08 6.02 1.66
C PHE A 41 0.88 6.47 2.77
N GLU A 42 1.36 7.71 2.72
CA GLU A 42 2.16 8.30 3.80
C GLU A 42 1.37 8.33 5.12
N ALA A 43 0.10 8.75 5.08
CA ALA A 43 -0.78 8.76 6.25
C ALA A 43 -1.04 7.36 6.81
N LEU A 44 -1.21 6.36 5.94
CA LEU A 44 -1.33 4.95 6.32
C LEU A 44 -0.10 4.49 7.09
N ILE A 45 1.10 4.70 6.54
CA ILE A 45 2.35 4.28 7.20
C ILE A 45 2.52 4.95 8.57
N LYS A 46 2.26 6.26 8.65
CA LYS A 46 2.31 7.02 9.93
C LYS A 46 1.35 6.46 10.98
N ARG A 47 0.19 5.94 10.57
CA ARG A 47 -0.79 5.32 11.46
C ARG A 47 -0.43 3.89 11.85
N GLU A 48 0.03 3.08 10.90
CA GLU A 48 0.22 1.65 11.11
C GLU A 48 1.50 1.35 11.89
N ILE A 49 2.60 2.08 11.67
CA ILE A 49 3.87 1.88 12.42
C ILE A 49 3.65 1.85 13.94
N PRO A 50 3.07 2.89 14.59
CA PRO A 50 2.90 2.88 16.05
C PRO A 50 1.89 1.81 16.51
N ARG A 51 0.88 1.49 15.70
CA ARG A 51 -0.09 0.43 15.99
C ARG A 51 0.60 -0.93 16.06
N TRP A 52 1.35 -1.30 15.02
CA TRP A 52 2.03 -2.59 14.96
C TRP A 52 3.20 -2.69 15.93
N LYS A 53 3.88 -1.57 16.24
CA LYS A 53 4.85 -1.52 17.33
C LYS A 53 4.24 -1.99 18.66
N LYS A 54 3.05 -1.52 19.01
CA LYS A 54 2.34 -1.95 20.23
C LYS A 54 2.03 -3.45 20.21
N VAL A 55 1.58 -3.97 19.08
CA VAL A 55 1.28 -5.41 18.91
C VAL A 55 2.54 -6.25 19.11
N VAL A 56 3.65 -5.90 18.45
CA VAL A 56 4.93 -6.61 18.58
C VAL A 56 5.43 -6.62 20.02
N GLN A 57 5.37 -5.46 20.70
CA GLN A 57 5.78 -5.34 22.10
C GLN A 57 4.89 -6.16 23.04
N ALA A 58 3.57 -6.12 22.85
CA ALA A 58 2.63 -6.90 23.65
C ALA A 58 2.80 -8.41 23.46
N ALA A 59 3.19 -8.84 22.26
CA ALA A 59 3.45 -10.25 21.95
C ALA A 59 4.85 -10.72 22.35
N GLY A 60 5.72 -9.85 22.87
CA GLY A 60 7.09 -10.21 23.25
C GLY A 60 8.01 -10.61 22.08
N ILE A 61 7.63 -10.27 20.84
CA ILE A 61 8.37 -10.62 19.62
C ILE A 61 9.63 -9.75 19.52
N LYS A 62 10.78 -10.37 19.24
CA LYS A 62 12.08 -9.70 19.09
C LYS A 62 12.69 -9.98 17.71
N PRO A 63 13.43 -9.03 17.12
CA PRO A 63 14.30 -9.31 15.98
C PRO A 63 15.35 -10.37 16.35
N ASN A 64 15.68 -11.24 15.39
CA ASN A 64 16.77 -12.20 15.48
C ASN A 64 18.12 -11.60 15.06
#